data_AF-A0A925Y072-F1
#
_entry.id   AF-A0A925Y072-F1
#
_cell.length_a   1.000
_cell.length_b   1.000
_cell.length_c   1.000
_cell.angle_alpha   90.00
_cell.angle_beta   90.00
_cell.angle_gamma   90.00
#
_symmetry.space_group_name_H-M   'P 1'
#
loop_
_entity.id
_entity.type
_entity.pdbx_description
1 polymer ?
#
loop_
_entity_poly.entity_id
_entity_poly.type
_entity_poly.pdbx_seq_one_letter_code
_entity_poly.pdbx_strand_id
1 'polypeptide(L)'
;MIWRILIVVGILAILVGGATWINDGMQIYSKDHNEVVTMVKDDLFGTTRREVSYEPDFKFGLLPLDKTVASTPACYGFVLGVSIVLIGLGWWKIRRKV
;
A
#
# COMPACT_ATOMS: atom_id res chain seq x y z
N MET A 1 24.74 11.25 15.17
CA MET A 1 23.30 11.15 15.54
C MET A 1 22.41 10.94 14.32
N ILE A 2 22.40 11.86 13.33
CA ILE A 2 21.45 11.83 12.20
C ILE A 2 21.33 10.49 11.45
N TRP A 3 22.44 9.79 11.20
CA TRP A 3 22.43 8.50 10.51
C TRP A 3 21.73 7.37 11.29
N ARG A 4 21.77 7.42 12.62
CA ARG A 4 21.05 6.45 13.47
C ARG A 4 19.55 6.71 13.43
N ILE A 5 19.15 8.00 13.38
CA ILE A 5 17.74 8.40 13.26
C ILE A 5 17.18 7.89 11.92
N LEU A 6 17.92 8.05 10.82
CA LEU A 6 17.48 7.56 9.50
C LEU A 6 17.25 6.05 9.46
N ILE A 7 18.08 5.27 10.15
CA ILE A 7 17.89 3.82 10.29
C ILE A 7 16.61 3.52 11.06
N VAL A 8 16.40 4.18 12.21
CA VAL A 8 15.20 3.98 13.04
C VAL A 8 13.93 4.35 12.27
N VAL A 9 13.93 5.48 11.57
CA VAL A 9 12.80 5.92 10.74
C VAL A 9 12.51 4.92 9.63
N GLY A 10 13.54 4.40 8.95
CA GLY A 10 13.36 3.36 7.92
C GLY A 10 12.74 2.07 8.49
N ILE A 11 13.18 1.64 9.68
CA ILE A 11 12.60 0.45 10.33
C ILE A 11 11.13 0.69 10.69
N LEU A 12 10.79 1.85 11.27
CA LEU A 12 9.41 2.19 11.62
C LEU A 12 8.51 2.27 10.38
N ALA A 13 9.01 2.82 9.27
CA ALA A 13 8.26 2.90 8.02
C ALA A 13 7.94 1.50 7.45
N ILE A 14 8.88 0.55 7.54
CA ILE A 14 8.65 -0.85 7.15
C ILE A 14 7.59 -1.49 8.05
N LEU A 15 7.68 -1.30 9.37
CA LEU A 15 6.74 -1.91 10.32
C LEU A 15 5.32 -1.38 10.14
N VAL A 16 5.16 -0.05 10.07
CA VAL A 16 3.84 0.59 9.91
C VAL A 16 3.27 0.29 8.52
N GLY A 17 4.06 0.45 7.46
CA GLY A 17 3.61 0.16 6.09
C GLY A 17 3.29 -1.31 5.87
N GLY A 18 4.04 -2.21 6.53
CA GLY A 18 3.78 -3.66 6.50
C GLY A 18 2.51 -4.02 7.24
N ALA A 19 2.26 -3.44 8.42
CA ALA A 19 1.03 -3.66 9.17
C ALA A 19 -0.22 -3.20 8.38
N THR A 20 -0.17 -2.04 7.73
CA THR A 20 -1.26 -1.55 6.88
C THR A 20 -1.45 -2.45 5.66
N TRP A 21 -0.36 -2.86 4.99
CA TRP A 21 -0.42 -3.76 3.84
C TRP A 21 -1.00 -5.14 4.18
N ILE A 22 -0.67 -5.68 5.36
CA ILE A 22 -1.23 -6.94 5.85
C ILE A 22 -2.73 -6.78 6.15
N ASN A 23 -3.12 -5.69 6.79
CA ASN A 23 -4.53 -5.41 7.11
C ASN A 23 -5.41 -5.30 5.85
N ASP A 24 -4.86 -4.76 4.76
CA ASP A 24 -5.55 -4.64 3.47
C ASP A 24 -5.56 -5.95 2.65
N GLY A 25 -5.00 -7.03 3.22
CA GLY A 25 -5.04 -8.38 2.65
C GLY A 25 -3.86 -8.71 1.73
N MET A 26 -2.72 -8.03 1.88
CA MET A 26 -1.49 -8.28 1.11
C MET A 26 -1.69 -8.15 -0.41
N GLN A 27 -2.39 -7.11 -0.84
CA GLN A 27 -2.67 -6.89 -2.25
C GLN A 27 -1.36 -6.70 -3.03
N ILE A 28 -1.24 -7.40 -4.17
CA ILE A 28 -0.10 -7.20 -5.08
C ILE A 28 -0.20 -5.83 -5.74
N TYR A 29 -1.39 -5.43 -6.17
CA TYR A 29 -1.66 -4.14 -6.80
C TYR A 29 -2.50 -3.26 -5.87
N SER A 30 -2.26 -1.94 -5.89
CA SER A 30 -3.16 -0.99 -5.25
C SER A 30 -4.52 -1.01 -5.94
N LYS A 31 -5.61 -0.88 -5.17
CA LYS A 31 -6.96 -0.81 -5.73
C LYS A 31 -7.65 0.42 -5.16
N ASP A 32 -8.30 1.19 -6.02
CA ASP A 32 -8.98 2.42 -5.60
C ASP A 32 -10.49 2.21 -5.38
N HIS A 33 -11.04 1.08 -5.82
CA HIS A 33 -12.48 0.79 -5.78
C HIS A 33 -12.76 -0.68 -5.47
N ASN A 34 -13.69 -0.94 -4.56
CA ASN A 34 -14.27 -2.27 -4.37
C ASN A 34 -15.55 -2.42 -5.21
N GLU A 35 -15.71 -3.58 -5.85
CA GLU A 35 -16.95 -3.94 -6.54
C GLU A 35 -17.93 -4.45 -5.47
N VAL A 36 -18.99 -3.70 -5.22
CA VAL A 36 -20.09 -4.07 -4.33
C VAL A 36 -21.22 -4.58 -5.22
N VAL A 37 -21.43 -5.90 -5.19
CA VAL A 37 -22.51 -6.54 -5.95
C VAL A 37 -23.73 -6.67 -5.04
N THR A 38 -24.73 -5.84 -5.29
CA THR A 38 -26.00 -5.86 -4.55
C THR A 38 -27.04 -6.59 -5.40
N MET A 39 -27.61 -7.66 -4.86
CA MET A 39 -28.71 -8.38 -5.52
C MET A 39 -30.02 -7.75 -5.09
N VAL A 40 -30.55 -6.83 -5.89
CA VAL A 40 -31.83 -6.17 -5.60
C VAL A 40 -32.95 -7.02 -6.20
N LYS A 41 -33.88 -7.45 -5.34
CA LYS A 41 -35.06 -8.19 -5.76
C LYS A 41 -36.11 -7.20 -6.25
N ASP A 42 -36.56 -7.37 -7.48
CA ASP A 42 -37.64 -6.57 -8.05
C ASP A 42 -38.98 -7.17 -7.60
N ASP A 43 -39.62 -6.53 -6.63
CA ASP A 43 -40.87 -7.02 -6.02
C ASP A 43 -42.06 -7.01 -7.00
N LEU A 44 -41.96 -6.28 -8.13
CA LEU A 44 -42.99 -6.22 -9.17
C LEU A 44 -42.94 -7.41 -10.15
N PHE A 45 -41.74 -7.95 -10.42
CA PHE A 45 -41.53 -8.98 -11.44
C PHE A 45 -40.92 -10.28 -10.89
N GLY A 46 -40.60 -10.34 -9.60
CA GLY A 46 -40.02 -11.52 -8.96
C GLY A 46 -38.61 -11.87 -9.44
N THR A 47 -37.98 -11.00 -10.23
CA THR A 47 -36.64 -11.20 -10.78
C THR A 47 -35.59 -10.57 -9.86
N THR A 48 -34.44 -11.23 -9.71
CA THR A 48 -33.28 -10.67 -9.02
C THR A 48 -32.41 -9.92 -10.02
N ARG A 49 -32.22 -8.62 -9.83
CA ARG A 49 -31.32 -7.80 -10.63
C ARG A 49 -29.98 -7.68 -9.90
N ARG A 50 -28.90 -8.01 -10.62
CA ARG A 50 -27.53 -7.78 -10.15
C ARG A 50 -27.19 -6.31 -10.37
N GLU A 51 -27.07 -5.55 -9.29
CA GLU A 51 -26.62 -4.16 -9.32
C GLU A 51 -25.16 -4.13 -8.85
N VAL A 52 -24.27 -3.58 -9.68
CA VAL A 52 -22.85 -3.49 -9.41
C VAL A 52 -22.53 -2.03 -9.12
N SER A 53 -22.24 -1.70 -7.87
CA SER A 53 -21.72 -0.39 -7.46
C SER A 53 -20.22 -0.47 -7.18
N TYR A 54 -19.52 0.64 -7.41
CA TYR A 54 -18.09 0.76 -7.11
C TYR A 54 -17.92 1.76 -5.98
N GLU A 55 -17.55 1.27 -4.80
CA GLU A 55 -17.27 2.13 -3.66
C GLU A 55 -15.77 2.43 -3.60
N PRO A 56 -15.36 3.70 -3.37
CA PRO A 56 -13.95 4.04 -3.23
C PRO A 56 -13.40 3.39 -1.96
N ASP A 57 -12.49 2.43 -2.12
CA ASP A 57 -11.80 1.76 -1.03
C ASP A 57 -10.34 1.63 -1.42
N PHE A 58 -9.51 2.54 -0.89
CA PHE A 58 -8.09 2.54 -1.16
C PHE A 58 -7.43 1.39 -0.41
N LYS A 59 -6.96 0.40 -1.17
CA LYS A 59 -6.16 -0.69 -0.64
C LYS A 59 -4.70 -0.43 -0.92
N PHE A 60 -3.90 -0.40 0.14
CA PHE A 60 -2.46 -0.25 0.03
C PHE A 60 -1.88 -1.53 -0.56
N GLY A 61 -1.35 -1.44 -1.78
CA GLY A 61 -0.77 -2.58 -2.51
C GLY A 61 0.75 -2.59 -2.49
N LEU A 62 1.35 -3.72 -2.86
CA LEU A 62 2.81 -3.85 -2.99
C LEU A 62 3.34 -3.04 -4.18
N LEU A 63 2.60 -3.03 -5.29
CA LEU A 63 2.93 -2.35 -6.54
C LEU A 63 1.82 -1.34 -6.90
N PRO A 64 2.17 -0.24 -7.60
CA PRO A 64 1.17 0.69 -8.10
C PRO A 64 0.36 0.04 -9.24
N LEU A 65 -0.90 0.45 -9.38
CA LEU A 65 -1.77 0.01 -10.47
C LEU A 65 -1.38 0.67 -11.80
N ASP A 66 -1.12 1.97 -11.78
CA ASP A 66 -0.74 2.73 -12.96
C ASP A 66 0.77 2.72 -13.18
N LYS A 67 1.19 2.67 -14.46
CA LYS A 67 2.60 2.76 -14.86
C LYS A 67 3.18 4.18 -14.79
N THR A 68 2.42 5.13 -14.27
CA THR A 68 2.86 6.52 -14.16
C THR A 68 3.82 6.68 -12.97
N VAL A 69 4.85 7.52 -13.12
CA VAL A 69 5.83 7.76 -12.02
C VAL A 69 5.16 8.40 -10.81
N ALA A 70 4.02 9.07 -11.01
CA ALA A 70 3.26 9.72 -9.94
C ALA A 70 2.54 8.73 -9.00
N SER A 71 2.21 7.53 -9.46
CA SER A 71 1.52 6.51 -8.64
C SER A 71 2.49 5.69 -7.78
N THR A 72 3.79 5.74 -8.09
CA THR A 72 4.81 4.91 -7.45
C THR A 72 4.97 5.16 -5.94
N PRO A 73 4.85 6.40 -5.40
CA PRO A 73 4.92 6.63 -3.96
C PRO A 73 3.77 6.01 -3.15
N ALA A 74 2.65 5.68 -3.80
CA ALA A 74 1.44 5.17 -3.15
C ALA A 74 1.42 3.63 -2.99
N CYS A 75 2.59 2.97 -3.04
CA CYS A 75 2.70 1.53 -2.86
C CYS A 75 3.70 1.15 -1.77
N TYR A 76 3.45 0.01 -1.12
CA TYR A 76 4.31 -0.50 -0.07
C TYR A 76 5.71 -0.87 -0.58
N GLY A 77 5.83 -1.34 -1.84
CA GLY A 77 7.12 -1.65 -2.47
C GLY A 77 8.04 -0.43 -2.53
N PHE A 78 7.49 0.76 -2.76
CA PHE A 78 8.26 2.00 -2.70
C PHE A 78 8.73 2.32 -1.27
N VAL A 79 7.84 2.18 -0.28
CA VAL A 79 8.17 2.37 1.14
C VAL A 79 9.30 1.41 1.56
N LEU A 80 9.23 0.14 1.16
CA LEU A 80 10.28 -0.85 1.39
C LEU A 80 11.60 -0.45 0.74
N GLY A 81 11.57 -0.12 -0.55
CA GLY A 81 12.77 0.24 -1.31
C GLY A 81 13.49 1.45 -0.71
N VAL A 82 12.76 2.53 -0.44
CA VAL A 82 13.31 3.74 0.19
C VAL A 82 13.86 3.45 1.58
N SER A 83 13.15 2.66 2.39
CA SER A 83 13.57 2.32 3.75
C SER A 83 14.85 1.50 3.77
N ILE A 84 14.98 0.50 2.88
CA ILE A 84 16.20 -0.31 2.74
C ILE A 84 17.39 0.57 2.33
N VAL A 85 17.19 1.48 1.37
CA VAL A 85 18.24 2.41 0.93
C VAL A 85 18.67 3.33 2.07
N LEU A 86 17.73 3.90 2.83
CA LEU A 86 18.04 4.75 3.98
C LEU A 86 18.81 4.00 5.07
N ILE A 87 18.40 2.77 5.37
CA ILE A 87 19.09 1.92 6.35
C ILE A 87 20.51 1.59 5.87
N GLY A 88 20.67 1.18 4.61
CA GLY A 88 21.96 0.86 4.01
C GLY A 88 22.92 2.05 3.98
N LEU A 89 22.44 3.21 3.54
CA LEU A 89 23.23 4.45 3.52
C LEU A 89 23.60 4.93 4.92
N GLY A 90 22.64 4.87 5.85
CA GLY A 90 22.87 5.21 7.26
C GLY A 90 23.95 4.34 7.88
N TRP A 91 23.87 3.02 7.66
CA TRP A 91 24.83 2.06 8.17
C TRP A 91 26.23 2.27 7.55
N TRP A 92 26.31 2.45 6.24
CA TRP A 92 27.56 2.69 5.54
C TRP A 92 28.27 3.97 6.01
N LYS A 93 27.52 5.06 6.21
CA LYS A 93 28.06 6.32 6.73
C LYS A 93 28.50 6.23 8.19
N ILE A 94 27.82 5.43 9.01
CA ILE A 94 28.26 5.15 10.39
C ILE A 94 29.57 4.39 10.38
N ARG A 95 29.70 3.33 9.55
CA ARG A 95 30.94 2.55 9.43
C ARG A 95 32.15 3.35 8.96
N ARG A 96 31.97 4.39 8.14
CA ARG A 96 33.06 5.25 7.66
C ARG A 96 33.47 6.35 8.64
N LYS A 97 32.71 6.56 9.71
CA LYS A 97 33.02 7.54 10.76
C LYS A 97 33.66 6.92 12.01
N VAL A 98 33.65 5.58 12.10
CA VAL A 98 34.43 4.78 13.05
C VAL A 98 35.78 4.53 12.42
#